data_AF-L0B1I9-F1
#
_entry.id   AF-L0B1I9-F1
#
_cell.length_a   1.000
_cell.length_b   1.000
_cell.length_c   1.000
_cell.angle_alpha   90.00
_cell.angle_beta   90.00
_cell.angle_gamma   90.00
#
_symmetry.space_group_name_H-M   'P 1'
#
loop_
_entity.id
_entity.type
_entity.pdbx_description
1 polymer ?
#
loop_
_entity_poly.entity_id
_entity_poly.type
_entity_poly.pdbx_seq_one_letter_code
_entity_poly.pdbx_strand_id
1 'polypeptide(L)'
;MEHLSHERQEHKVDKILYASTDEKSQPVFKTNQKYTNKSKNKAPAELPNNVPFNPYKATDILHKGQNKRRLPARDPRFSDFSGVMDLDAFRKSYKFLDEMRKDETKKIKNAIMLHEKYPETAAKANNALKMLSHLNIASIQDAKRMLNKYEAENVQLEKTEEIKALKRKLISEEKERIASTGKIPYYFPDKKVKKMYKEIQKKKIKEAVASASINHGPARAIHKKLAAKSRRKLPKERKSNIIPTHRTEHAQ
;
A
#
# COMPACT_ATOMS: atom_id res chain seq x y z
N MET A 1 -26.10 33.14 58.34
CA MET A 1 -25.71 31.77 58.73
C MET A 1 -25.10 31.12 57.49
N GLU A 2 -23.81 31.32 57.21
CA GLU A 2 -22.66 30.60 57.84
C GLU A 2 -22.67 29.12 57.40
N HIS A 3 -21.68 28.47 56.79
CA HIS A 3 -20.25 28.70 56.47
C HIS A 3 -19.91 27.96 55.15
N LEU A 4 -19.15 28.53 54.20
CA LEU A 4 -17.71 28.34 53.96
C LEU A 4 -17.09 26.95 54.27
N SER A 5 -16.60 26.27 53.24
CA SER A 5 -15.22 25.75 53.20
C SER A 5 -14.76 25.47 51.76
N HIS A 6 -13.79 26.27 51.31
CA HIS A 6 -12.97 26.04 50.13
C HIS A 6 -11.79 25.15 50.53
N GLU A 7 -11.63 24.01 49.88
CA GLU A 7 -10.43 23.18 50.04
C GLU A 7 -9.47 23.46 48.88
N ARG A 8 -8.44 24.27 49.17
CA ARG A 8 -7.29 24.53 48.30
C ARG A 8 -6.33 23.35 48.41
N GLN A 9 -6.00 22.70 47.29
CA GLN A 9 -4.85 21.80 47.23
C GLN A 9 -3.60 22.58 46.82
N GLU A 10 -2.58 22.43 47.66
CA GLU A 10 -1.33 23.17 47.64
C GLU A 10 -0.37 22.74 46.52
N HIS A 11 0.39 23.73 46.06
CA HIS A 11 1.50 23.62 45.13
C HIS A 11 2.65 22.77 45.69
N LYS A 12 3.13 21.78 44.92
CA LYS A 12 4.51 21.30 45.00
C LYS A 12 5.28 21.80 43.78
N VAL A 13 6.06 22.86 44.01
CA VAL A 13 7.06 23.37 43.07
C VAL A 13 8.40 22.76 43.47
N ASP A 14 8.81 21.71 42.77
CA ASP A 14 10.15 21.16 42.93
C ASP A 14 11.16 22.10 42.25
N LYS A 15 11.91 22.82 43.09
CA LYS A 15 13.13 23.56 42.73
C LYS A 15 14.18 22.55 42.22
N ILE A 16 14.52 22.63 40.94
CA ILE A 16 15.74 22.02 40.42
C ILE A 16 16.83 23.08 40.41
N LEU A 17 17.86 22.81 41.22
CA LEU A 17 19.07 23.60 41.38
C LEU A 17 19.85 23.73 40.06
N TYR A 18 20.38 24.93 39.85
CA TYR A 18 21.43 25.24 38.88
C TYR A 18 22.70 24.41 39.16
N ALA A 19 23.25 23.81 38.11
CA ALA A 19 24.65 23.40 38.05
C ALA A 19 25.25 23.96 36.76
N SER A 20 26.12 24.96 36.93
CA SER A 20 27.01 25.53 35.91
C SER A 20 28.28 24.70 35.83
N THR A 21 28.63 24.23 34.62
CA THR A 21 30.02 24.01 34.22
C THR A 21 30.16 24.30 32.73
N ASP A 22 31.09 25.19 32.44
CA ASP A 22 31.58 25.59 31.13
C ASP A 22 32.03 24.39 30.28
N GLU A 23 31.86 24.48 28.95
CA GLU A 23 32.99 24.58 28.02
C GLU A 23 32.55 24.57 26.54
N LYS A 24 33.29 25.37 25.78
CA LYS A 24 33.14 25.78 24.39
C LYS A 24 33.04 24.60 23.41
N SER A 25 31.99 24.56 22.60
CA SER A 25 32.09 24.03 21.23
C SER A 25 31.14 24.80 20.29
N GLN A 26 31.74 25.61 19.42
CA GLN A 26 31.06 26.39 18.39
C GLN A 26 30.47 25.44 17.33
N PRO A 27 29.22 25.64 16.87
CA PRO A 27 28.68 24.88 15.74
C PRO A 27 29.32 25.36 14.43
N VAL A 28 30.08 24.49 13.78
CA VAL A 28 30.62 24.69 12.44
C VAL A 28 29.46 24.83 11.44
N PHE A 29 29.20 26.07 11.01
CA PHE A 29 28.29 26.37 9.91
C PHE A 29 28.83 25.78 8.61
N LYS A 30 28.21 24.68 8.14
CA LYS A 30 28.44 24.16 6.78
C LYS A 30 27.76 25.08 5.78
N THR A 31 28.54 25.87 5.06
CA THR A 31 28.09 26.65 3.91
C THR A 31 27.75 25.70 2.75
N ASN A 32 26.46 25.45 2.56
CA ASN A 32 25.96 24.80 1.34
C ASN A 32 26.07 25.81 0.19
N GLN A 33 27.13 25.70 -0.62
CA GLN A 33 27.22 26.38 -1.90
C GLN A 33 26.09 25.88 -2.81
N LYS A 34 25.03 26.69 -2.94
CA LYS A 34 24.04 26.55 -4.01
C LYS A 34 24.68 27.02 -5.31
N TYR A 35 25.05 26.10 -6.18
CA TYR A 35 25.32 26.42 -7.59
C TYR A 35 24.01 26.86 -8.26
N THR A 36 23.75 28.16 -8.25
CA THR A 36 22.70 28.75 -9.08
C THR A 36 23.28 29.07 -10.46
N ASN A 37 23.40 28.06 -11.31
CA ASN A 37 23.70 28.30 -12.73
C ASN A 37 22.40 28.69 -13.45
N LYS A 38 21.99 29.95 -13.28
CA LYS A 38 21.06 30.60 -14.21
C LYS A 38 21.90 31.28 -15.29
N SER A 39 22.22 30.53 -16.34
CA SER A 39 22.77 31.12 -17.56
C SER A 39 21.60 31.73 -18.35
N LYS A 40 21.61 33.05 -18.45
CA LYS A 40 20.89 33.79 -19.48
C LYS A 40 21.71 33.67 -20.76
N ASN A 41 21.22 32.96 -21.77
CA ASN A 41 21.67 33.12 -23.15
C ASN A 41 20.56 32.62 -24.09
N LYS A 42 20.31 33.35 -25.17
CA LYS A 42 19.32 33.06 -26.24
C LYS A 42 19.77 31.89 -27.14
N ALA A 43 20.44 30.89 -26.58
CA ALA A 43 20.87 29.71 -27.30
C ALA A 43 19.82 28.60 -27.15
N PRO A 44 19.60 27.76 -28.18
CA PRO A 44 18.76 26.57 -28.03
C PRO A 44 19.32 25.66 -26.93
N ALA A 45 18.44 25.07 -26.13
CA ALA A 45 18.85 24.24 -25.02
C ALA A 45 19.45 22.92 -25.52
N GLU A 46 20.74 22.70 -25.27
CA GLU A 46 21.41 21.44 -25.57
C GLU A 46 21.00 20.38 -24.54
N LEU A 47 20.38 19.29 -25.01
CA LEU A 47 20.00 18.15 -24.19
C LEU A 47 21.16 17.15 -24.13
N PRO A 48 21.46 16.56 -22.94
CA PRO A 48 22.49 15.54 -22.84
C PRO A 48 22.13 14.31 -23.67
N ASN A 49 23.06 13.85 -24.51
CA ASN A 49 22.87 12.75 -25.47
C ASN A 49 22.62 11.38 -24.82
N ASN A 50 22.68 11.29 -23.50
CA ASN A 50 22.57 10.05 -22.73
C ASN A 50 21.15 9.80 -22.18
N VAL A 51 20.18 10.67 -22.49
CA VAL A 51 18.79 10.51 -22.05
C VAL A 51 17.88 10.55 -23.27
N PRO A 52 17.16 9.46 -23.59
CA PRO A 52 16.22 9.49 -24.71
C PRO A 52 15.18 10.60 -24.48
N PHE A 53 15.02 11.44 -25.51
CA PHE A 53 13.99 12.47 -25.52
C PHE A 53 12.62 11.78 -25.50
N ASN A 54 11.94 11.86 -24.37
CA ASN A 54 10.58 11.35 -24.23
C ASN A 54 9.61 12.52 -24.50
N PRO A 55 8.92 12.55 -25.66
CA PRO A 55 7.97 13.62 -25.99
C PRO A 55 6.76 13.68 -25.04
N TYR A 56 6.55 12.63 -24.23
CA TYR A 56 5.51 12.55 -23.20
C TYR A 56 6.03 12.87 -21.79
N LYS A 57 7.30 13.29 -21.63
CA LYS A 57 7.69 13.99 -20.40
C LYS A 57 6.90 15.28 -20.39
N ALA A 58 5.80 15.25 -19.64
CA ALA A 58 4.86 16.33 -19.38
C ALA A 58 5.47 17.67 -19.76
N THR A 59 4.98 18.25 -20.86
CA THR A 59 5.23 19.64 -21.17
C THR A 59 4.95 20.42 -19.88
N ASP A 60 6.01 20.88 -19.20
CA ASP A 60 5.95 21.71 -17.99
C ASP A 60 5.38 23.12 -18.32
N ILE A 61 4.65 23.24 -19.44
CA ILE A 61 3.93 24.43 -19.92
C ILE A 61 2.62 24.61 -19.14
N LEU A 62 2.08 23.55 -18.48
CA LEU A 62 0.94 23.71 -17.58
C LEU A 62 1.38 24.08 -16.15
N HIS A 63 1.32 25.39 -15.89
CA HIS A 63 1.10 26.06 -14.60
C HIS A 63 2.00 25.65 -13.43
N LYS A 64 3.02 26.49 -13.23
CA LYS A 64 3.79 26.64 -11.99
C LYS A 64 2.84 26.95 -10.81
N GLY A 65 2.37 25.92 -10.10
CA GLY A 65 1.61 26.08 -8.85
C GLY A 65 0.39 25.17 -8.68
N GLN A 66 -0.12 24.56 -9.74
CA GLN A 66 -1.18 23.56 -9.61
C GLN A 66 -0.57 22.17 -9.56
N ASN A 67 -0.97 21.38 -8.56
CA ASN A 67 -0.51 20.00 -8.37
C ASN A 67 -0.42 19.29 -9.72
N LYS A 68 0.77 18.81 -10.09
CA LYS A 68 1.10 18.06 -11.31
C LYS A 68 0.22 16.81 -11.43
N ARG A 69 -1.06 16.96 -11.73
CA ARG A 69 -1.93 15.87 -12.15
C ARG A 69 -1.48 15.57 -13.56
N ARG A 70 -0.76 14.45 -13.72
CA ARG A 70 -0.43 13.91 -15.04
C ARG A 70 -1.71 13.94 -15.87
N LEU A 71 -1.63 14.44 -17.10
CA LEU A 71 -2.76 14.36 -18.02
C LEU A 71 -3.23 12.91 -18.02
N PRO A 72 -4.55 12.67 -17.91
CA PRO A 72 -5.08 11.31 -17.98
C PRO A 72 -4.57 10.68 -19.29
N ALA A 73 -4.27 9.38 -19.27
CA ALA A 73 -3.82 8.65 -20.45
C ALA A 73 -4.96 8.57 -21.47
N ARG A 74 -5.14 9.67 -22.21
CA ARG A 74 -6.17 9.90 -23.22
C ARG A 74 -5.50 10.54 -24.40
N ASP A 75 -6.04 10.25 -25.59
CA ASP A 75 -5.63 10.96 -26.79
C ASP A 75 -6.03 12.43 -26.61
N PRO A 76 -5.07 13.38 -26.67
CA PRO A 76 -5.36 14.80 -26.47
C PRO A 76 -6.35 15.34 -27.51
N ARG A 77 -6.40 14.76 -28.71
CA ARG A 77 -7.34 15.18 -29.77
C ARG A 77 -8.80 14.88 -29.42
N PHE A 78 -9.01 13.85 -28.60
CA PHE A 78 -10.33 13.42 -28.16
C PHE A 78 -10.61 13.78 -26.70
N SER A 79 -9.72 14.54 -26.04
CA SER A 79 -9.88 14.87 -24.62
C SER A 79 -11.17 15.64 -24.34
N ASP A 80 -11.59 16.50 -25.27
CA ASP A 80 -12.80 17.32 -25.12
C ASP A 80 -14.09 16.54 -25.40
N PHE A 81 -14.02 15.51 -26.25
CA PHE A 81 -15.17 14.66 -26.61
C PHE A 81 -15.31 13.43 -25.70
N SER A 82 -14.20 12.96 -25.12
CA SER A 82 -14.20 11.84 -24.19
C SER A 82 -14.56 12.36 -22.79
N GLY A 83 -15.80 12.18 -22.36
CA GLY A 83 -16.23 12.50 -21.01
C GLY A 83 -15.41 11.81 -19.91
N VAL A 84 -15.69 12.14 -18.65
CA VAL A 84 -15.04 11.47 -17.52
C VAL A 84 -15.52 10.01 -17.45
N MET A 85 -14.57 9.07 -17.50
CA MET A 85 -14.87 7.63 -17.37
C MET A 85 -15.55 7.34 -16.03
N ASP A 86 -16.80 6.85 -16.08
CA ASP A 86 -17.49 6.32 -14.91
C ASP A 86 -16.92 4.94 -14.55
N LEU A 87 -16.03 4.93 -13.56
CA LEU A 87 -15.40 3.73 -13.04
C LEU A 87 -16.39 2.74 -12.43
N ASP A 88 -17.54 3.21 -11.92
CA ASP A 88 -18.51 2.34 -11.27
C ASP A 88 -19.41 1.68 -12.31
N ALA A 89 -19.81 2.39 -13.37
CA ALA A 89 -20.46 1.78 -14.53
C ALA A 89 -19.55 0.76 -15.23
N PHE A 90 -18.28 1.11 -15.45
CA PHE A 90 -17.28 0.21 -16.05
C PHE A 90 -17.11 -1.08 -15.23
N ARG A 91 -17.01 -0.98 -13.90
CA ARG A 91 -16.93 -2.18 -13.06
C ARG A 91 -18.17 -3.06 -13.14
N LYS A 92 -19.35 -2.46 -13.24
CA LYS A 92 -20.60 -3.21 -13.40
C LYS A 92 -20.64 -3.94 -14.74
N SER A 93 -20.28 -3.27 -15.84
CA SER A 93 -20.29 -3.89 -17.18
C SER A 93 -19.29 -5.05 -17.29
N TYR A 94 -18.15 -4.96 -16.61
CA TYR A 94 -17.10 -6.00 -16.61
C TYR A 94 -17.14 -6.94 -15.41
N LYS A 95 -18.25 -6.98 -14.65
CA LYS A 95 -18.41 -7.86 -13.48
C LYS A 95 -18.26 -9.34 -13.84
N PHE A 96 -18.63 -9.73 -15.07
CA PHE A 96 -18.50 -11.10 -15.56
C PHE A 96 -17.03 -11.60 -15.54
N LEU A 97 -16.03 -10.72 -15.61
CA LEU A 97 -14.62 -11.11 -15.51
C LEU A 97 -14.29 -11.69 -14.12
N ASP A 98 -14.89 -11.13 -13.06
CA ASP A 98 -14.70 -11.64 -11.71
C ASP A 98 -15.43 -12.99 -11.52
N GLU A 99 -16.57 -13.17 -12.18
CA GLU A 99 -17.32 -14.44 -12.19
C GLU A 99 -16.54 -15.52 -12.95
N MET A 100 -16.02 -15.22 -14.13
CA MET A 100 -15.13 -16.11 -14.89
C MET A 100 -13.90 -16.51 -14.08
N ARG A 101 -13.22 -15.55 -13.43
CA ARG A 101 -12.06 -15.85 -12.57
C ARG A 101 -12.43 -16.78 -11.39
N LYS A 102 -13.61 -16.59 -10.78
CA LYS A 102 -14.11 -17.49 -9.72
C LYS A 102 -14.35 -18.91 -10.23
N ASP A 103 -14.84 -19.06 -11.44
CA ASP A 103 -15.08 -20.38 -12.01
C ASP A 103 -13.79 -21.07 -12.44
N GLU A 104 -12.84 -20.33 -12.99
CA GLU A 104 -11.49 -20.82 -13.27
C GLU A 104 -10.78 -21.28 -12.00
N THR A 105 -10.79 -20.47 -10.94
CA THR A 105 -10.17 -20.83 -9.66
C THR A 105 -10.80 -22.09 -9.06
N LYS A 106 -12.12 -22.26 -9.14
CA LYS A 106 -12.79 -23.51 -8.75
C LYS A 106 -12.33 -24.71 -9.58
N LYS A 107 -12.27 -24.57 -10.91
CA LYS A 107 -11.81 -25.63 -11.82
C LYS A 107 -10.36 -26.04 -11.53
N ILE A 108 -9.47 -25.07 -11.31
CA ILE A 108 -8.07 -25.32 -10.93
C ILE A 108 -7.99 -26.05 -9.58
N LYS A 109 -8.74 -25.58 -8.57
CA LYS A 109 -8.80 -26.24 -7.25
C LYS A 109 -9.28 -27.69 -7.37
N ASN A 110 -10.32 -27.93 -8.16
CA ASN A 110 -10.87 -29.27 -8.37
C ASN A 110 -9.86 -30.18 -9.09
N ALA A 111 -9.15 -29.68 -10.10
CA ALA A 111 -8.13 -30.46 -10.81
C ALA A 111 -6.95 -30.82 -9.89
N ILE A 112 -6.48 -29.87 -9.07
CA ILE A 112 -5.43 -30.13 -8.07
C ILE A 112 -5.91 -31.17 -7.04
N MET A 113 -7.12 -31.00 -6.52
CA MET A 113 -7.70 -31.90 -5.52
C MET A 113 -7.89 -33.33 -6.07
N LEU A 114 -8.35 -33.47 -7.31
CA LEU A 114 -8.51 -34.77 -7.98
C LEU A 114 -7.17 -35.49 -8.09
N HIS A 115 -6.13 -34.78 -8.51
CA HIS A 115 -4.79 -35.36 -8.59
C HIS A 115 -4.22 -35.75 -7.23
N GLU A 116 -4.44 -34.93 -6.19
CA GLU A 116 -3.94 -35.22 -4.83
C GLU A 116 -4.68 -36.37 -4.15
N LYS A 117 -5.98 -36.52 -4.37
CA LYS A 117 -6.79 -37.59 -3.76
C LYS A 117 -6.72 -38.92 -4.52
N TYR A 118 -6.64 -38.86 -5.85
CA TYR A 118 -6.75 -40.04 -6.71
C TYR A 118 -5.68 -40.00 -7.80
N PRO A 119 -4.44 -40.46 -7.49
CA PRO A 119 -3.33 -40.42 -8.45
C PRO A 119 -3.60 -41.24 -9.71
N GLU A 120 -4.39 -42.33 -9.61
CA GLU A 120 -4.82 -43.13 -10.77
C GLU A 120 -5.68 -42.34 -11.76
N THR A 121 -6.34 -41.27 -11.31
CA THR A 121 -7.16 -40.39 -12.16
C THR A 121 -6.39 -39.18 -12.69
N ALA A 122 -5.05 -39.18 -12.63
CA ALA A 122 -4.22 -38.09 -13.12
C ALA A 122 -4.56 -37.66 -14.56
N ALA A 123 -4.91 -38.60 -15.44
CA ALA A 123 -5.35 -38.30 -16.80
C ALA A 123 -6.63 -37.45 -16.84
N LYS A 124 -7.61 -37.73 -15.95
CA LYS A 124 -8.85 -36.94 -15.84
C LYS A 124 -8.57 -35.54 -15.30
N ALA A 125 -7.66 -35.41 -14.32
CA ALA A 125 -7.23 -34.12 -13.80
C ALA A 125 -6.53 -33.27 -14.89
N ASN A 126 -5.65 -33.88 -15.68
CA ASN A 126 -5.00 -33.20 -16.81
C ASN A 126 -6.00 -32.79 -17.89
N ASN A 127 -7.02 -33.62 -18.17
CA ASN A 127 -8.09 -33.25 -19.10
C ASN A 127 -8.93 -32.08 -18.58
N ALA A 128 -9.21 -32.03 -17.28
CA ALA A 128 -9.90 -30.89 -16.67
C ALA A 128 -9.07 -29.58 -16.77
N LEU A 129 -7.74 -29.67 -16.67
CA LEU A 129 -6.85 -28.52 -16.90
C LEU A 129 -6.84 -28.09 -18.38
N LYS A 130 -6.89 -29.03 -19.33
CA LYS A 130 -6.99 -28.71 -20.77
C LYS A 130 -8.26 -27.95 -21.13
N MET A 131 -9.36 -28.14 -20.38
CA MET A 131 -10.59 -27.34 -20.55
C MET A 131 -10.39 -25.86 -20.20
N LEU A 132 -9.30 -25.51 -19.51
CA LEU A 132 -8.84 -24.13 -19.25
C LEU A 132 -7.77 -23.72 -20.26
N SER A 133 -8.02 -23.96 -21.55
CA SER A 133 -7.04 -23.80 -22.63
C SER A 133 -6.45 -22.39 -22.71
N HIS A 134 -7.22 -21.36 -22.33
CA HIS A 134 -6.78 -19.97 -22.32
C HIS A 134 -5.73 -19.65 -21.23
N LEU A 135 -5.56 -20.51 -20.22
CA LEU A 135 -4.60 -20.31 -19.13
C LEU A 135 -3.23 -20.96 -19.40
N ASN A 136 -3.08 -21.67 -20.53
CA ASN A 136 -1.84 -22.36 -20.94
C ASN A 136 -1.22 -23.20 -19.80
N ILE A 137 -2.05 -23.95 -19.08
CA ILE A 137 -1.62 -24.77 -17.95
C ILE A 137 -1.20 -26.14 -18.49
N ALA A 138 0.11 -26.37 -18.61
CA ALA A 138 0.66 -27.63 -19.09
C ALA A 138 0.79 -28.69 -17.98
N SER A 139 1.00 -28.26 -16.73
CA SER A 139 1.25 -29.14 -15.61
C SER A 139 0.47 -28.76 -14.34
N ILE A 140 0.42 -29.68 -13.39
CA ILE A 140 -0.22 -29.46 -12.07
C ILE A 140 0.59 -28.50 -11.21
N GLN A 141 1.91 -28.45 -11.40
CA GLN A 141 2.74 -27.43 -10.77
C GLN A 141 2.38 -26.03 -11.27
N ASP A 142 2.11 -25.88 -12.57
CA ASP A 142 1.65 -24.63 -13.15
C ASP A 142 0.24 -24.29 -12.64
N ALA A 143 -0.65 -25.27 -12.50
CA ALA A 143 -1.96 -25.09 -11.90
C ALA A 143 -1.85 -24.54 -10.46
N LYS A 144 -0.93 -25.08 -9.64
CA LYS A 144 -0.66 -24.57 -8.29
C LYS A 144 -0.10 -23.14 -8.30
N ARG A 145 0.80 -22.81 -9.23
CA ARG A 145 1.33 -21.45 -9.41
C ARG A 145 0.23 -20.47 -9.80
N MET A 146 -0.62 -20.84 -10.76
CA MET A 146 -1.76 -20.02 -11.19
C MET A 146 -2.77 -19.82 -10.06
N LEU A 147 -3.04 -20.86 -9.27
CA LEU A 147 -3.90 -20.74 -8.11
C LEU A 147 -3.36 -19.72 -7.10
N ASN A 148 -2.07 -19.81 -6.75
CA ASN A 148 -1.44 -18.86 -5.83
C ASN A 148 -1.47 -17.43 -6.38
N LYS A 149 -1.28 -17.26 -7.69
CA LYS A 149 -1.39 -15.96 -8.35
C LYS A 149 -2.81 -15.38 -8.19
N TYR A 150 -3.84 -16.16 -8.50
CA TYR A 150 -5.23 -15.73 -8.34
C TYR A 150 -5.59 -15.42 -6.90
N GLU A 151 -5.12 -16.21 -5.93
CA GLU A 151 -5.36 -15.92 -4.52
C GLU A 151 -4.69 -14.62 -4.08
N ALA A 152 -3.45 -14.36 -4.50
CA ALA A 152 -2.76 -13.10 -4.22
C ALA A 152 -3.46 -11.88 -4.85
N GLU A 153 -3.90 -12.01 -6.10
CA GLU A 153 -4.64 -10.95 -6.82
C GLU A 153 -6.01 -10.68 -6.16
N ASN A 154 -6.75 -11.73 -5.79
CA ASN A 154 -8.05 -11.59 -5.13
C ASN A 154 -7.92 -10.87 -3.79
N VAL A 155 -6.91 -11.20 -2.97
CA VAL A 155 -6.65 -10.49 -1.69
C VAL A 155 -6.40 -9.00 -1.93
N GLN A 156 -5.69 -8.65 -3.01
CA GLN A 156 -5.45 -7.25 -3.35
C GLN A 156 -6.75 -6.56 -3.79
N LEU A 157 -7.56 -7.19 -4.63
CA LEU A 157 -8.84 -6.65 -5.09
C LEU A 157 -9.81 -6.43 -3.93
N GLU A 158 -10.03 -7.45 -3.11
CA GLU A 158 -10.89 -7.38 -1.91
C GLU A 158 -10.46 -6.23 -1.00
N LYS A 159 -9.16 -6.10 -0.71
CA LYS A 159 -8.64 -4.99 0.08
C LYS A 159 -8.97 -3.63 -0.55
N THR A 160 -8.89 -3.48 -1.87
CA THR A 160 -9.22 -2.21 -2.52
C THR A 160 -10.72 -1.92 -2.46
N GLU A 161 -11.57 -2.94 -2.57
CA GLU A 161 -13.02 -2.82 -2.45
C GLU A 161 -13.44 -2.48 -1.03
N GLU A 162 -12.88 -3.16 -0.02
CA GLU A 162 -13.17 -2.88 1.39
C GLU A 162 -12.78 -1.45 1.78
N ILE A 163 -11.64 -0.94 1.28
CA ILE A 163 -11.24 0.46 1.50
C ILE A 163 -12.23 1.43 0.86
N LYS A 164 -12.71 1.14 -0.36
CA LYS A 164 -13.73 1.98 -1.03
C LYS A 164 -15.06 1.93 -0.29
N ALA A 165 -15.49 0.75 0.15
CA ALA A 165 -16.70 0.56 0.93
C ALA A 165 -16.62 1.34 2.24
N LEU A 166 -15.49 1.28 2.96
CA LEU A 166 -15.26 2.05 4.18
C LEU A 166 -15.32 3.56 3.91
N LYS A 167 -14.73 4.02 2.81
CA LYS A 167 -14.82 5.44 2.42
C LYS A 167 -16.27 5.85 2.13
N ARG A 168 -17.05 5.03 1.41
CA ARG A 168 -18.48 5.28 1.14
C ARG A 168 -19.31 5.33 2.43
N LYS A 169 -19.04 4.45 3.39
CA LYS A 169 -19.68 4.46 4.72
C LYS A 169 -19.38 5.76 5.48
N LEU A 170 -18.11 6.15 5.57
CA LEU A 170 -17.74 7.41 6.24
C LEU A 170 -18.37 8.65 5.58
N ILE A 171 -18.51 8.63 4.25
CA ILE A 171 -19.18 9.74 3.53
C ILE A 171 -20.69 9.75 3.82
N SER A 172 -21.34 8.59 3.91
CA SER A 172 -22.78 8.53 4.24
C SER A 172 -23.05 8.95 5.68
N GLU A 173 -22.27 8.44 6.63
CA GLU A 173 -22.33 8.87 8.04
C GLU A 173 -22.12 10.39 8.19
N GLU A 174 -21.19 10.97 7.44
CA GLU A 174 -20.96 12.41 7.50
C GLU A 174 -22.12 13.21 6.90
N LYS A 175 -22.74 12.73 5.81
CA LYS A 175 -23.94 13.35 5.24
C LYS A 175 -25.10 13.39 6.25
N GLU A 176 -25.30 12.32 7.00
CA GLU A 176 -26.31 12.24 8.06
C GLU A 176 -26.00 13.20 9.22
N ARG A 177 -24.72 13.34 9.58
CA ARG A 177 -24.29 14.32 10.59
C ARG A 177 -24.49 15.76 10.17
N ILE A 178 -24.24 16.08 8.89
CA ILE A 178 -24.48 17.42 8.35
C ILE A 178 -25.97 17.74 8.40
N ALA A 179 -26.82 16.79 8.00
CA ALA A 179 -28.27 16.97 8.04
C ALA A 179 -28.80 17.21 9.47
N SER A 180 -28.22 16.55 10.47
CA SER A 180 -28.65 16.68 11.88
C SER A 180 -28.05 17.88 12.61
N THR A 181 -26.78 18.20 12.37
CA THR A 181 -26.04 19.22 13.15
C THR A 181 -25.85 20.54 12.43
N GLY A 182 -26.04 20.59 11.10
CA GLY A 182 -25.76 21.76 10.27
C GLY A 182 -24.28 22.17 10.22
N LYS A 183 -23.36 21.34 10.74
CA LYS A 183 -21.93 21.61 10.77
C LYS A 183 -21.28 21.46 9.40
N ILE A 184 -20.12 22.09 9.24
CA ILE A 184 -19.31 22.03 8.01
C ILE A 184 -18.86 20.57 7.76
N PRO A 185 -19.01 20.04 6.52
CA PRO A 185 -18.61 18.69 6.17
C PRO A 185 -17.13 18.44 6.41
N TYR A 186 -16.80 17.33 7.10
CA TYR A 186 -15.43 16.83 7.18
C TYR A 186 -15.24 15.47 6.50
N TYR A 187 -14.57 15.46 5.35
CA TYR A 187 -14.24 14.22 4.64
C TYR A 187 -12.83 13.72 4.96
N PHE A 188 -12.72 12.45 5.34
CA PHE A 188 -11.42 11.85 5.66
C PHE A 188 -10.51 11.74 4.42
N PRO A 189 -9.23 12.14 4.52
CA PRO A 189 -8.24 11.89 3.47
C PRO A 189 -7.92 10.39 3.37
N ASP A 190 -7.57 9.93 2.17
CA ASP A 190 -7.31 8.50 1.88
C ASP A 190 -6.27 7.87 2.81
N LYS A 191 -5.28 8.65 3.28
CA LYS A 191 -4.28 8.18 4.25
C LYS A 191 -4.92 7.79 5.59
N LYS A 192 -5.90 8.55 6.08
CA LYS A 192 -6.62 8.26 7.33
C LYS A 192 -7.56 7.06 7.14
N VAL A 193 -8.28 7.00 6.02
CA VAL A 193 -9.13 5.85 5.64
C VAL A 193 -8.33 4.54 5.64
N LYS A 194 -7.14 4.54 5.03
CA LYS A 194 -6.24 3.37 5.03
C LYS A 194 -5.71 2.99 6.42
N LYS A 195 -5.52 3.95 7.33
CA LYS A 195 -5.13 3.68 8.73
C LYS A 195 -6.27 3.01 9.48
N MET A 196 -7.48 3.57 9.41
CA MET A 196 -8.68 3.00 10.02
C MET A 196 -8.96 1.59 9.51
N TYR A 197 -8.84 1.36 8.20
CA TYR A 197 -8.95 0.03 7.61
C TYR A 197 -7.98 -0.99 8.26
N LYS A 198 -6.71 -0.62 8.43
CA LYS A 198 -5.71 -1.49 9.07
C LYS A 198 -6.04 -1.75 10.54
N GLU A 199 -6.59 -0.78 11.25
CA GLU A 199 -7.01 -0.93 12.64
C GLU A 199 -8.21 -1.86 12.76
N ILE A 200 -9.22 -1.72 11.90
CA ILE A 200 -10.36 -2.64 11.82
C ILE A 200 -9.87 -4.06 11.52
N GLN A 201 -8.99 -4.25 10.54
CA GLN A 201 -8.44 -5.57 10.24
C GLN A 201 -7.63 -6.14 11.42
N LYS A 202 -6.83 -5.33 12.12
CA LYS A 202 -6.15 -5.75 13.35
C LYS A 202 -7.11 -6.15 14.46
N LYS A 203 -8.22 -5.42 14.63
CA LYS A 203 -9.26 -5.75 15.62
C LYS A 203 -9.95 -7.06 15.26
N LYS A 204 -10.39 -7.22 14.01
CA LYS A 204 -10.94 -8.48 13.49
C LYS A 204 -10.00 -9.67 13.71
N ILE A 205 -8.71 -9.51 13.42
CA ILE A 205 -7.71 -10.57 13.66
C ILE A 205 -7.57 -10.86 15.16
N LYS A 206 -7.51 -9.83 16.01
CA LYS A 206 -7.43 -10.02 17.47
C LYS A 206 -8.68 -10.73 18.01
N GLU A 207 -9.85 -10.32 17.57
CA GLU A 207 -11.13 -10.91 17.94
C GLU A 207 -11.22 -12.35 17.45
N ALA A 208 -10.85 -12.64 16.19
CA ALA A 208 -10.80 -14.00 15.66
C ALA A 208 -9.78 -14.89 16.40
N VAL A 209 -8.64 -14.34 16.82
CA VAL A 209 -7.67 -15.05 17.65
C VAL A 209 -8.18 -15.27 19.07
N ALA A 210 -9.00 -14.36 19.60
CA ALA A 210 -9.61 -14.48 20.93
C ALA A 210 -10.83 -15.41 20.93
N SER A 211 -11.59 -15.47 19.84
CA SER A 211 -12.81 -16.27 19.69
C SER A 211 -12.57 -17.66 19.10
N ALA A 212 -11.52 -17.85 18.30
CA ALA A 212 -10.99 -19.18 18.06
C ALA A 212 -10.65 -19.77 19.44
N SER A 213 -11.22 -20.93 19.74
CA SER A 213 -11.27 -21.63 21.03
C SER A 213 -9.90 -22.08 21.60
N ILE A 214 -8.83 -21.33 21.31
CA ILE A 214 -7.42 -21.67 21.45
C ILE A 214 -6.75 -20.77 22.51
N ASN A 215 -7.37 -20.65 23.68
CA ASN A 215 -6.62 -20.51 24.93
C ASN A 215 -6.50 -21.83 25.71
N HIS A 216 -7.06 -22.94 25.19
CA HIS A 216 -6.81 -24.28 25.70
C HIS A 216 -6.07 -25.15 24.66
N GLY A 217 -5.07 -25.91 25.12
CA GLY A 217 -4.42 -27.00 24.38
C GLY A 217 -3.18 -26.65 23.51
N PRO A 218 -2.66 -27.64 22.74
CA PRO A 218 -1.40 -27.56 21.99
C PRO A 218 -1.41 -26.51 20.87
N ALA A 219 -2.59 -26.12 20.38
CA ALA A 219 -2.73 -25.10 19.35
C ALA A 219 -2.29 -23.70 19.84
N ARG A 220 -2.41 -23.40 21.14
CA ARG A 220 -1.96 -22.12 21.75
C ARG A 220 -0.45 -21.91 21.59
N ALA A 221 0.33 -22.99 21.72
CA ALA A 221 1.78 -22.95 21.55
C ALA A 221 2.19 -22.64 20.09
N ILE A 222 1.44 -23.19 19.13
CA ILE A 222 1.66 -22.95 17.69
C ILE A 222 1.33 -21.49 17.35
N HIS A 223 0.20 -20.97 17.84
CA HIS A 223 -0.18 -19.57 17.61
C HIS A 223 0.78 -18.58 18.28
N LYS A 224 1.25 -18.86 19.51
CA LYS A 224 2.28 -18.03 20.18
C LYS A 224 3.60 -18.02 19.40
N LYS A 225 4.03 -19.17 18.86
CA LYS A 225 5.24 -19.27 18.02
C LYS A 225 5.10 -18.52 16.70
N LEU A 226 3.95 -18.59 16.03
CA LEU A 226 3.67 -17.85 14.79
C LEU A 226 3.61 -16.33 15.04
N ALA A 227 2.96 -15.90 16.11
CA ALA A 227 2.91 -14.49 16.51
C ALA A 227 4.30 -13.95 16.92
N ALA A 228 5.14 -14.76 17.57
CA ALA A 228 6.52 -14.40 17.89
C ALA A 228 7.39 -14.28 16.63
N LYS A 229 7.24 -15.20 15.67
CA LYS A 229 7.94 -15.14 14.37
C LYS A 229 7.52 -13.92 13.55
N SER A 230 6.24 -13.56 13.51
CA SER A 230 5.77 -12.38 12.75
C SER A 230 6.20 -11.05 13.39
N ARG A 231 6.43 -11.02 14.70
CA ARG A 231 6.99 -9.85 15.43
C ARG A 231 8.51 -9.74 15.34
N ARG A 232 9.22 -10.81 14.95
CA ARG A 232 10.68 -10.80 14.82
C ARG A 232 11.05 -9.95 13.60
N LYS A 233 11.40 -8.69 13.84
CA LYS A 233 11.98 -7.82 12.81
C LYS A 233 13.25 -8.50 12.32
N LEU A 234 13.33 -8.78 11.02
CA LEU A 234 14.57 -9.27 10.41
C LEU A 234 15.70 -8.29 10.79
N PRO A 235 16.86 -8.79 11.25
CA PRO A 235 17.99 -7.92 11.53
C PRO A 235 18.27 -7.13 10.25
N LYS A 236 18.31 -5.80 10.37
CA LYS A 236 18.71 -4.94 9.25
C LYS A 236 20.14 -5.32 8.92
N GLU A 237 20.35 -5.94 7.76
CA GLU A 237 21.70 -6.18 7.25
C GLU A 237 22.44 -4.84 7.23
N ARG A 238 23.54 -4.79 7.95
CA ARG A 238 24.48 -3.67 7.86
C ARG A 238 25.03 -3.73 6.45
N LYS A 239 24.79 -2.69 5.65
CA LYS A 239 25.46 -2.54 4.35
C LYS A 239 26.95 -2.62 4.63
N SER A 240 27.60 -3.70 4.21
CA SER A 240 29.05 -3.79 4.23
C SER A 240 29.56 -2.64 3.36
N ASN A 241 30.52 -1.87 3.89
CA ASN A 241 31.23 -0.85 3.13
C ASN A 241 32.10 -1.55 2.07
N ILE A 242 31.48 -2.15 1.06
CA ILE A 242 32.16 -2.64 -0.13
C ILE A 242 32.48 -1.37 -0.93
N ILE A 243 33.70 -0.90 -0.75
CA ILE A 243 34.30 0.09 -1.64
C ILE A 243 34.36 -0.60 -3.02
N PRO A 244 33.72 -0.04 -4.06
CA PRO A 244 33.81 -0.59 -5.41
C PRO A 244 35.28 -0.60 -5.84
N THR A 245 35.87 -1.77 -6.02
CA THR A 245 37.20 -1.88 -6.62
C THR A 245 37.04 -1.69 -8.13
N HIS A 246 37.58 -0.58 -8.64
CA HIS A 246 37.70 -0.39 -10.08
C HIS A 246 38.69 -1.43 -10.62
N ARG A 247 38.27 -2.13 -11.67
CA ARG A 247 39.08 -3.07 -12.43
C ARG A 247 40.23 -2.29 -13.07
N THR A 248 41.44 -2.40 -12.53
CA THR A 248 42.64 -1.90 -13.19
C THR A 248 42.95 -2.86 -14.34
N GLU A 249 42.74 -2.39 -15.57
CA GLU A 249 43.18 -3.09 -16.76
C GLU A 249 44.71 -3.08 -16.79
N HIS A 250 45.32 -4.27 -16.74
CA HIS A 250 46.73 -4.44 -17.03
C HIS A 250 46.91 -4.21 -18.53
N ALA A 251 47.45 -3.05 -18.89
CA ALA A 251 48.02 -2.82 -20.21
C ALA A 251 49.26 -3.72 -20.37
N GLN A 252 49.26 -4.52 -21.44
CA GLN A 252 50.43 -5.19 -21.98
C GLN A 252 51.26 -4.23 -22.81
#